data_AF-A0A9E3FCT4-F1
#
_entry.id   AF-A0A9E3FCT4-F1
#
_cell.length_a   1.000
_cell.length_b   1.000
_cell.length_c   1.000
_cell.angle_alpha   90.00
_cell.angle_beta   90.00
_cell.angle_gamma   90.00
#
_symmetry.space_group_name_H-M   'P 1'
#
loop_
_entity.id
_entity.type
_entity.pdbx_description
1 polymer ?
#
loop_
_entity_poly.entity_id
_entity_poly.type
_entity_poly.pdbx_seq_one_letter_code
_entity_poly.pdbx_strand_id
1 'polypeptide(L)'
;MPSSTTARFRKLRTCPRTETLLTFSADAGGVGRVAEHMRFCDFCGAEAHLLSRHAAAEADALPSAAGEMPASLRRLAEDILAEPSYNRARFAESLMEVERLTPETVSSEQ
;
A
#
# COMPACT_ATOMS: atom_id res chain seq x y z
N MET A 1 11.99 13.15 -24.56
CA MET A 1 12.15 13.11 -23.10
C MET A 1 12.12 11.65 -22.69
N PRO A 2 13.23 11.03 -22.26
CA PRO A 2 13.18 9.66 -21.76
C PRO A 2 12.43 9.66 -20.43
N SER A 3 11.30 8.96 -20.37
CA SER A 3 10.58 8.70 -19.13
C SER A 3 11.53 8.00 -18.16
N SER A 4 11.91 8.71 -17.10
CA SER A 4 12.76 8.18 -16.04
C SER A 4 12.11 6.92 -15.45
N THR A 5 12.89 5.87 -15.32
CA THR A 5 12.46 4.52 -14.94
C THR A 5 11.65 4.55 -13.64
N THR A 6 10.38 4.19 -13.70
CA THR A 6 9.49 4.03 -12.53
C THR A 6 9.94 2.94 -11.55
N ALA A 7 10.96 2.15 -11.91
CA ALA A 7 11.52 1.08 -11.08
C ALA A 7 12.00 1.55 -9.68
N ARG A 8 12.31 2.84 -9.51
CA ARG A 8 12.67 3.41 -8.19
C ARG A 8 11.47 3.89 -7.38
N PHE A 9 10.30 4.07 -7.99
CA PHE A 9 9.09 4.52 -7.30
C PHE A 9 8.29 3.32 -6.79
N ARG A 10 8.85 2.61 -5.81
CA ARG A 10 8.20 1.47 -5.16
C ARG A 10 8.45 1.46 -3.67
N LYS A 11 7.49 0.94 -2.91
CA LYS A 11 7.65 0.73 -1.47
C LYS A 11 8.62 -0.44 -1.23
N LEU A 12 9.68 -0.20 -0.47
CA LEU A 12 10.66 -1.20 -0.06
C LEU A 12 10.35 -1.69 1.35
N ARG A 13 10.95 -2.81 1.76
CA ARG A 13 10.83 -3.31 3.15
C ARG A 13 11.40 -2.35 4.19
N THR A 14 12.29 -1.45 3.77
CA THR A 14 12.88 -0.38 4.60
C THR A 14 12.00 0.86 4.70
N CYS A 15 10.91 0.94 3.92
CA CYS A 15 9.98 2.05 3.99
C CYS A 15 9.15 1.99 5.27
N PRO A 16 8.85 3.15 5.88
CA PRO A 16 7.92 3.22 7.00
C PRO A 16 6.53 2.69 6.60
N ARG A 17 5.80 2.17 7.59
CA ARG A 17 4.41 1.78 7.40
C ARG A 17 3.53 3.01 7.18
N THR A 18 2.41 2.83 6.48
CA THR A 18 1.50 3.94 6.15
C THR A 18 0.91 4.56 7.42
N GLU A 19 0.65 3.78 8.47
CA GLU A 19 0.17 4.31 9.76
C GLU A 19 1.20 5.25 10.40
N THR A 20 2.50 4.96 10.24
CA THR A 20 3.60 5.81 10.71
C THR A 20 3.71 7.10 9.90
N LEU A 21 3.39 7.05 8.60
CA LEU A 21 3.35 8.25 7.75
C LEU A 21 2.13 9.13 8.06
N LEU A 22 0.98 8.50 8.39
CA LEU A 22 -0.22 9.20 8.83
C LEU A 22 0.04 9.98 10.12
N THR A 23 0.61 9.34 11.14
CA THR A 23 0.96 10.03 12.39
C THR A 23 2.02 11.12 12.19
N PHE A 24 3.01 10.88 11.33
CA PHE A 24 3.99 11.90 10.92
C PHE A 24 3.33 13.12 10.24
N SER A 25 2.36 12.89 9.36
CA SER A 25 1.67 13.96 8.64
C SER A 25 0.71 14.76 9.53
N ALA A 26 0.15 14.13 10.57
CA ALA A 26 -0.74 14.79 11.53
C ALA A 26 0.02 15.61 12.58
N ASP A 27 1.24 15.19 12.95
CA ASP A 27 2.07 15.85 13.94
C ASP A 27 3.50 16.03 13.40
N ALA A 28 3.75 17.19 12.79
CA ALA A 28 5.01 17.52 12.11
C ALA A 28 6.26 17.49 13.03
N GLY A 29 6.08 17.27 14.34
CA GLY A 29 7.14 17.12 15.32
C GLY A 29 7.62 15.68 15.57
N GLY A 30 6.93 14.67 15.03
CA GLY A 30 7.21 13.27 15.34
C GLY A 30 8.22 12.61 14.39
N VAL A 31 9.28 12.01 14.94
CA VAL A 31 10.10 10.95 14.31
C VAL A 31 11.14 11.43 13.25
N GLY A 32 12.29 11.94 13.71
CA GLY A 32 13.43 12.29 12.84
C GLY A 32 13.88 11.20 11.85
N ARG A 33 13.65 9.91 12.17
CA ARG A 33 13.93 8.78 11.26
C ARG A 33 13.05 8.75 10.00
N VAL A 34 11.81 9.23 10.09
CA VAL A 34 10.88 9.28 8.95
C VAL A 34 11.26 10.42 8.01
N ALA A 35 11.56 11.60 8.56
CA ALA A 35 12.06 12.74 7.80
C ALA A 35 13.41 12.42 7.11
N GLU A 36 14.30 11.69 7.78
CA GLU A 36 15.55 11.21 7.20
C GLU A 36 15.30 10.22 6.05
N HIS A 37 14.42 9.23 6.22
CA HIS A 37 14.08 8.27 5.18
C HIS A 37 13.53 8.95 3.91
N MET A 38 12.67 9.95 4.06
CA MET A 38 12.08 10.69 2.92
C MET A 38 13.10 11.42 2.05
N ARG A 39 14.29 11.75 2.59
CA ARG A 39 15.36 12.35 1.79
C ARG A 39 15.95 11.39 0.76
N PHE A 40 15.79 10.09 0.98
CA PHE A 40 16.36 9.03 0.12
C PHE A 40 15.29 8.18 -0.57
N CYS A 41 14.01 8.39 -0.27
CA CYS A 41 12.90 7.62 -0.80
C CYS A 41 11.83 8.52 -1.41
N ASP A 42 11.85 8.63 -2.75
CA ASP A 42 10.88 9.41 -3.51
C ASP A 42 9.44 8.93 -3.29
N PHE A 43 9.24 7.62 -3.08
CA PHE A 43 7.94 7.02 -2.82
C PHE A 43 7.33 7.53 -1.51
N CYS A 44 8.06 7.44 -0.40
CA CYS A 44 7.56 7.88 0.91
C CYS A 44 7.41 9.40 1.02
N GLY A 45 8.25 10.16 0.30
CA GLY A 45 8.07 11.61 0.17
C GLY A 45 6.77 11.97 -0.54
N ALA A 46 6.46 11.29 -1.65
CA ALA A 46 5.19 11.48 -2.36
C ALA A 46 3.98 10.99 -1.53
N GLU A 47 4.10 9.85 -0.85
CA GLU A 47 3.05 9.31 0.02
C GLU A 47 2.74 10.29 1.17
N ALA A 48 3.75 10.83 1.86
CA ALA A 48 3.52 11.81 2.92
C ALA A 48 2.91 13.13 2.44
N HIS A 49 3.30 13.58 1.23
CA HIS A 49 2.68 14.77 0.62
C HIS A 49 1.23 14.54 0.21
N LEU A 50 0.88 13.34 -0.23
CA LEU A 50 -0.51 12.95 -0.49
C LEU A 50 -1.30 12.92 0.82
N LEU A 51 -0.75 12.29 1.85
CA LEU A 51 -1.40 12.17 3.15
C LEU A 51 -1.58 13.52 3.83
N SER A 52 -0.61 14.44 3.80
CA SER A 52 -0.77 15.77 4.39
C SER A 52 -1.91 16.59 3.77
N ARG A 53 -2.23 16.33 2.49
CA ARG A 53 -3.31 17.01 1.78
C ARG A 53 -4.69 16.40 2.01
N HIS A 54 -4.77 15.09 2.28
CA HIS A 54 -6.04 14.35 2.28
C HIS A 54 -6.37 13.65 3.62
N ALA A 55 -5.41 13.47 4.53
CA ALA A 55 -5.62 12.71 5.77
C ALA A 55 -6.52 13.41 6.79
N ALA A 56 -6.60 14.74 6.77
CA ALA A 56 -7.43 15.52 7.71
C ALA A 56 -8.74 16.04 7.09
N ALA A 57 -8.84 16.10 5.76
CA ALA A 57 -9.97 16.74 5.08
C ALA A 57 -11.10 15.78 4.71
N GLU A 58 -10.85 14.46 4.58
CA GLU A 58 -11.72 13.58 3.77
C GLU A 58 -12.37 12.41 4.52
N ALA A 59 -12.23 12.31 5.85
CA ALA A 59 -12.99 11.30 6.60
C ALA A 59 -14.49 11.63 6.65
N ASP A 60 -14.84 12.93 6.71
CA ASP A 60 -16.23 13.42 6.73
C ASP A 60 -16.65 14.16 5.45
N ALA A 61 -15.73 14.45 4.52
CA ALA A 61 -16.02 15.33 3.37
C ALA A 61 -16.22 14.62 2.02
N LEU A 62 -15.97 13.31 1.90
CA LEU A 62 -16.25 12.59 0.66
C LEU A 62 -17.73 12.18 0.62
N PRO A 63 -18.55 12.72 -0.29
CA PRO A 63 -19.93 12.26 -0.48
C PRO A 63 -19.98 10.78 -0.90
N SER A 64 -18.86 10.24 -1.39
CA SER A 64 -18.69 8.84 -1.77
C SER A 64 -18.32 7.90 -0.61
N ALA A 65 -17.81 8.42 0.52
CA ALA A 65 -17.45 7.59 1.68
C ALA A 65 -18.69 7.25 2.53
N ALA A 66 -19.73 8.09 2.48
CA ALA A 66 -21.02 7.86 3.14
C ALA A 66 -22.00 7.02 2.30
N GLY A 67 -21.65 6.68 1.06
CA GLY A 67 -22.51 5.91 0.17
C GLY A 67 -22.32 4.41 0.39
N GLU A 68 -23.39 3.71 0.77
CA GLU A 68 -23.41 2.25 0.72
C GLU A 68 -23.01 1.80 -0.70
N MET A 69 -22.07 0.86 -0.80
CA MET A 69 -21.66 0.28 -2.09
C MET A 69 -22.90 -0.17 -2.88
N PRO A 70 -23.09 0.29 -4.14
CA PRO A 70 -24.23 -0.11 -4.94
C PRO A 70 -24.37 -1.64 -5.00
N ALA A 71 -25.58 -2.15 -4.77
CA ALA A 71 -25.84 -3.58 -4.65
C ALA A 71 -25.36 -4.40 -5.87
N SER A 72 -25.37 -3.80 -7.07
CA SER A 72 -24.83 -4.42 -8.29
C SER A 72 -23.31 -4.61 -8.24
N LEU A 73 -22.58 -3.63 -7.71
CA LEU A 73 -21.13 -3.71 -7.54
C LEU A 73 -20.77 -4.67 -6.42
N ARG A 74 -21.56 -4.69 -5.34
CA ARG A 74 -21.41 -5.67 -4.26
C ARG A 74 -21.57 -7.09 -4.77
N ARG A 75 -22.67 -7.37 -5.49
CA ARG A 75 -22.94 -8.69 -6.08
C ARG A 75 -21.84 -9.11 -7.06
N LEU A 76 -21.38 -8.19 -7.92
CA LEU A 76 -20.27 -8.47 -8.83
C LEU A 76 -18.99 -8.85 -8.08
N ALA A 77 -18.66 -8.12 -7.01
CA ALA A 77 -17.49 -8.42 -6.19
C ALA A 77 -17.63 -9.80 -5.50
N GLU A 78 -18.81 -10.10 -4.96
CA GLU A 78 -19.13 -11.40 -4.36
C GLU A 78 -19.00 -12.54 -5.39
N ASP A 79 -19.53 -12.37 -6.60
CA ASP A 79 -19.45 -13.37 -7.67
C ASP A 79 -17.99 -13.62 -8.10
N ILE A 80 -17.20 -12.54 -8.28
CA ILE A 80 -15.76 -12.65 -8.60
C ILE A 80 -14.99 -13.38 -7.49
N LEU A 81 -15.33 -13.12 -6.22
CA LEU A 81 -14.68 -13.76 -5.08
C LEU A 81 -15.16 -15.20 -4.87
N ALA A 82 -16.40 -15.52 -5.25
CA ALA A 82 -16.96 -16.86 -5.16
C ALA A 82 -16.41 -17.80 -6.24
N GLU A 83 -15.98 -17.28 -7.39
CA GLU A 83 -15.35 -18.10 -8.43
C GLU A 83 -13.90 -18.48 -8.08
N PRO A 84 -13.61 -19.77 -7.81
CA PRO A 84 -12.26 -20.21 -7.41
C PRO A 84 -11.22 -20.07 -8.54
N SER A 85 -11.69 -20.08 -9.80
CA SER A 85 -10.87 -19.98 -11.01
C SER A 85 -10.25 -18.59 -11.17
N TYR A 86 -11.02 -17.52 -10.92
CA TYR A 86 -10.54 -16.14 -10.99
C TYR A 86 -9.58 -15.81 -9.85
N ASN A 87 -9.83 -16.32 -8.65
CA ASN A 87 -8.94 -16.11 -7.51
C ASN A 87 -7.58 -16.80 -7.71
N ARG A 88 -7.57 -18.08 -8.12
CA ARG A 88 -6.29 -18.80 -8.30
C ARG A 88 -5.48 -18.24 -9.45
N ALA A 89 -6.09 -17.89 -10.59
CA ALA A 89 -5.36 -17.36 -11.74
C ALA A 89 -4.82 -15.94 -11.49
N ARG A 90 -5.60 -15.07 -10.82
CA ARG A 90 -5.21 -13.68 -10.53
C ARG A 90 -4.12 -13.56 -9.47
N PHE A 91 -4.10 -14.47 -8.50
CA PHE A 91 -3.08 -14.49 -7.45
C PHE A 91 -1.95 -15.49 -7.71
N ALA A 92 -1.99 -16.28 -8.79
CA ALA A 92 -0.93 -17.25 -9.10
C ALA A 92 0.44 -16.57 -9.20
N GLU A 93 0.53 -15.44 -9.91
CA GLU A 93 1.78 -14.68 -10.01
C GLU A 93 2.23 -14.15 -8.64
N SER A 94 1.33 -13.55 -7.87
CA SER A 94 1.64 -13.05 -6.52
C SER A 94 2.02 -14.17 -5.54
N LEU A 95 1.39 -15.34 -5.61
CA LEU A 95 1.70 -16.50 -4.76
C LEU A 95 3.07 -17.09 -5.12
N MET A 96 3.37 -17.22 -6.41
CA MET A 96 4.70 -17.65 -6.87
C MET A 96 5.78 -16.62 -6.52
N GLU A 97 5.48 -15.32 -6.60
CA GLU A 97 6.39 -14.24 -6.19
C GLU A 97 6.64 -14.27 -4.67
N VAL A 98 5.61 -14.50 -3.86
CA VAL A 98 5.73 -14.67 -2.40
C VAL A 98 6.61 -15.88 -2.06
N GLU A 99 6.35 -17.05 -2.66
CA GLU A 99 7.19 -18.26 -2.45
C GLU A 99 8.66 -18.03 -2.85
N ARG A 100 8.91 -17.29 -3.94
CA ARG A 100 10.27 -16.90 -4.34
C ARG A 100 10.95 -15.97 -3.33
N LEU A 101 10.18 -15.11 -2.67
CA LEU A 101 10.67 -14.11 -1.72
C LEU A 101 10.73 -14.65 -0.28
N THR A 102 10.09 -15.78 0.01
CA THR A 102 10.18 -16.54 1.25
C THR A 102 10.84 -17.91 0.99
N PRO A 103 12.17 -17.96 0.79
CA PRO A 103 12.86 -19.23 0.87
C PRO A 103 12.59 -19.81 2.27
N GLU A 104 12.14 -21.07 2.32
CA GLU A 104 11.92 -21.78 3.57
C GLU A 104 13.18 -21.67 4.44
N THR A 105 13.13 -20.87 5.50
CA THR A 105 14.05 -21.04 6.62
C THR A 105 13.56 -22.23 7.43
N VAL A 106 13.65 -23.42 6.82
CA VAL A 106 13.63 -24.69 7.52
C VAL A 106 14.95 -25.36 7.23
N SER A 107 15.98 -24.93 7.95
CA SER A 107 17.09 -25.80 8.33
C SER A 107 17.90 -25.16 9.44
N SER A 108 18.10 -25.98 10.48
CA SER A 108 19.16 -25.90 11.48
C SER A 108 18.88 -25.06 12.72
N GLU A 109 18.06 -25.60 13.62
CA GLU A 109 18.47 -25.62 15.04
C GLU A 109 18.80 -27.08 15.38
N GLN A 110 20.06 -27.28 15.76
CA GLN A 110 20.68 -28.50 16.27
C GLN A 110 20.34 -28.64 17.75
#